data_AF-A0A1F8KIC8-F1
#
_entry.id   AF-A0A1F8KIC8-F1
#
_cell.length_a   1.000
_cell.length_b   1.000
_cell.length_c   1.000
_cell.angle_alpha   90.00
_cell.angle_beta   90.00
_cell.angle_gamma   90.00
#
_symmetry.space_group_name_H-M   'P 1'
#
loop_
_entity.id
_entity.type
_entity.pdbx_description
1 polymer ?
#
loop_
_entity_poly.entity_id
_entity_poly.type
_entity_poly.pdbx_seq_one_letter_code
_entity_poly.pdbx_strand_id
1 'polypeptide(L)' 'MAAESSLPKLDKTAFSVTSLEKNDEDEKAYWLSKTPCERLDAVETMRQIVYGYDPTTTRLQRVFEITQRA' A
#
# COMPACT_ATOMS: atom_id res chain seq x y z
N MET A 1 -34.03 -7.12 -24.70
CA MET A 1 -33.64 -5.88 -23.98
C MET A 1 -32.35 -6.18 -23.26
N ALA A 2 -31.22 -5.66 -23.76
CA ALA A 2 -29.92 -5.88 -23.14
C ALA A 2 -29.82 -5.00 -21.88
N ALA A 3 -29.50 -5.61 -20.75
CA ALA A 3 -29.22 -4.86 -19.53
C ALA A 3 -27.89 -4.13 -19.71
N GLU A 4 -27.93 -2.80 -19.74
CA GLU A 4 -26.73 -1.98 -19.65
C GLU A 4 -26.10 -2.22 -18.26
N SER A 5 -25.00 -2.95 -18.23
CA SER A 5 -24.17 -3.08 -17.03
C SER A 5 -23.35 -1.80 -16.86
N SER A 6 -23.94 -0.77 -16.26
CA SER A 6 -23.18 0.41 -15.87
C SER A 6 -22.23 0.05 -14.73
N LEU A 7 -20.92 0.14 -14.98
CA LEU A 7 -19.92 -0.02 -13.92
C LEU A 7 -20.14 1.05 -12.83
N PRO A 8 -19.90 0.72 -11.55
CA PRO A 8 -19.99 1.69 -10.47
C PRO A 8 -19.08 2.89 -10.76
N LYS A 9 -19.62 4.10 -10.57
CA LYS A 9 -18.85 5.34 -10.75
C LYS A 9 -17.76 5.41 -9.68
N LEU A 10 -16.52 5.56 -10.12
CA LEU A 10 -15.39 5.84 -9.24
C LEU A 10 -15.61 7.18 -8.53
N ASP A 11 -15.52 7.18 -7.20
CA ASP A 11 -15.43 8.42 -6.43
C ASP A 11 -14.05 9.04 -6.65
N LYS A 12 -14.04 10.23 -7.26
CA LYS A 12 -12.81 10.95 -7.62
C LYS A 12 -12.46 12.05 -6.62
N THR A 13 -13.21 12.22 -5.53
CA THR A 13 -13.00 13.30 -4.55
C THR A 13 -11.66 13.22 -3.84
N ALA A 14 -11.07 12.02 -3.77
CA ALA A 14 -9.74 11.79 -3.21
C ALA A 14 -8.58 12.07 -4.19
N PHE A 15 -8.85 12.40 -5.45
CA PHE A 15 -7.84 12.65 -6.48
C PHE A 15 -7.77 14.12 -6.85
N SER A 16 -6.55 14.64 -7.03
CA SER A 16 -6.29 15.97 -7.59
C SER A 16 -5.44 15.85 -8.86
N VAL A 17 -5.68 16.74 -9.83
CA VAL A 17 -4.83 16.87 -11.02
C VAL A 17 -3.85 17.99 -10.75
N THR A 18 -2.55 17.67 -10.72
CA THR A 18 -1.46 18.66 -10.55
C THR A 18 -0.53 18.70 -11.77
N SER A 19 0.29 19.74 -11.86
CA SER A 19 1.33 19.85 -12.89
C SER A 19 2.53 18.98 -12.52
N LEU A 20 3.05 18.23 -13.49
CA LEU A 20 4.26 17.43 -13.33
C LEU A 20 5.47 18.28 -12.93
N GLU A 21 5.53 19.54 -13.38
CA GLU A 21 6.64 20.46 -13.10
C GLU A 21 6.69 20.95 -11.64
N LYS A 22 5.56 20.87 -10.92
CA LYS A 22 5.44 21.32 -9.51
C LYS A 22 5.23 20.16 -8.53
N ASN A 23 5.27 18.94 -9.03
CA ASN A 23 4.83 17.74 -8.31
C ASN A 23 5.68 17.45 -7.06
N ASP A 24 6.99 17.72 -7.12
CA ASP A 24 7.90 17.46 -6.00
C ASP A 24 7.54 18.25 -4.73
N GLU A 25 7.05 19.48 -4.89
CA GLU A 25 6.64 20.32 -3.76
C GLU A 25 5.30 19.84 -3.17
N ASP A 26 4.33 19.50 -4.03
CA ASP A 26 3.00 19.04 -3.63
C ASP A 26 3.06 17.66 -2.94
N GLU A 27 3.82 16.71 -3.50
CA GLU A 27 4.01 15.38 -2.90
C GLU A 27 4.70 15.48 -1.54
N LYS A 28 5.75 16.29 -1.45
CA LYS A 28 6.47 16.51 -0.20
C LYS A 28 5.57 17.16 0.86
N ALA A 29 4.82 18.19 0.49
CA ALA A 29 3.87 18.83 1.39
C ALA A 29 2.80 17.85 1.89
N TYR A 30 2.27 17.01 1.00
CA TYR A 30 1.31 15.96 1.36
C TYR A 30 1.89 14.99 2.40
N TRP A 31 3.08 14.42 2.17
CA TRP A 31 3.68 13.48 3.11
C TRP A 31 4.08 14.12 4.44
N LEU A 32 4.47 15.40 4.44
CA LEU A 32 4.73 16.16 5.66
C LEU A 32 3.47 16.48 6.46
N SER A 33 2.30 16.56 5.81
CA SER A 33 1.02 16.73 6.50
C SER A 33 0.55 15.48 7.27
N LYS A 34 1.15 14.31 6.98
CA LYS A 34 0.79 13.03 7.60
C LYS A 34 1.60 12.75 8.87
N THR A 35 0.95 12.10 9.82
CA THR A 35 1.60 11.57 11.01
C THR A 35 2.65 10.51 10.63
N PRO A 36 3.63 10.25 11.51
CA PRO A 36 4.57 9.16 11.30
C PRO A 36 3.90 7.79 11.11
N CYS A 37 2.83 7.50 11.86
CA CYS A 37 2.09 6.24 11.76
C CYS A 37 1.43 6.07 10.38
N GLU A 38 0.72 7.09 9.89
CA GLU A 38 0.08 7.04 8.57
C GLU A 38 1.10 6.81 7.44
N ARG A 39 2.30 7.37 7.57
CA ARG A 39 3.40 7.13 6.61
C ARG A 39 3.90 5.69 6.65
N LEU A 40 4.03 5.11 7.84
CA LEU A 40 4.43 3.72 8.00
C LEU A 40 3.37 2.78 7.41
N ASP A 41 2.09 3.05 7.64
CA ASP A 41 0.98 2.25 7.10
C ASP A 41 0.96 2.29 5.57
N ALA A 42 1.19 3.48 4.98
CA ALA A 42 1.30 3.63 3.53
C ALA A 42 2.48 2.83 2.95
N VAL A 43 3.64 2.85 3.61
CA VAL A 43 4.82 2.07 3.19
C VAL A 43 4.56 0.57 3.31
N GLU A 44 3.92 0.10 4.39
CA GLU A 44 3.57 -1.31 4.56
C GLU A 44 2.58 -1.77 3.48
N THR A 45 1.57 -0.95 3.17
CA THR A 45 0.63 -1.23 2.08
C THR A 45 1.37 -1.38 0.75
N MET A 46 2.30 -0.47 0.46
CA MET A 46 3.10 -0.53 -0.76
C MET A 46 4.03 -1.75 -0.79
N ARG A 47 4.65 -2.11 0.34
CA ARG A 47 5.44 -3.35 0.50
C ARG A 47 4.59 -4.57 0.17
N GLN A 48 3.35 -4.64 0.67
CA GLN A 48 2.45 -5.76 0.42
C GLN A 48 2.08 -5.89 -1.06
N ILE A 49 1.77 -4.77 -1.72
CA ILE A 49 1.43 -4.72 -3.15
C ILE A 49 2.63 -5.16 -4.01
N VAL A 50 3.79 -4.54 -3.79
CA VAL A 50 4.98 -4.76 -4.64
C VAL A 50 5.53 -6.17 -4.51
N TYR A 51 5.54 -6.73 -3.30
CA TYR A 51 6.14 -8.04 -3.04
C TYR A 51 5.15 -9.20 -3.07
N GLY A 52 3.88 -8.95 -3.46
CA GLY A 52 2.87 -10.00 -3.56
C GLY A 52 2.60 -10.66 -2.21
N TYR A 53 2.42 -9.85 -1.17
CA TYR A 53 2.10 -10.35 0.17
C TYR A 53 0.80 -11.14 0.14
N ASP A 54 0.90 -12.43 0.47
CA ASP A 54 -0.23 -13.31 0.67
C ASP A 54 -0.35 -13.64 2.17
N PRO A 55 -1.42 -13.16 2.84
CA PRO A 55 -1.62 -13.40 4.26
C PRO A 55 -1.85 -14.88 4.58
N THR A 56 -2.16 -15.72 3.59
CA THR A 56 -2.41 -17.15 3.78
C THR A 56 -1.14 -18.02 3.71
N THR A 57 -0.05 -17.51 3.12
CA THR A 57 1.24 -18.21 2.99
C THR A 57 2.39 -17.57 3.80
N THR A 58 2.09 -16.57 4.64
CA THR A 58 3.09 -15.93 5.51
C THR A 58 3.61 -16.93 6.55
N ARG A 59 4.70 -17.59 6.14
CA ARG A 59 5.52 -18.62 6.78
C ARG A 59 5.36 -18.70 8.29
N LEU A 60 5.00 -19.89 8.79
CA LEU A 60 5.38 -20.35 10.13
C LEU A 60 6.82 -19.91 10.41
N GLN A 61 6.99 -19.11 11.46
CA GLN A 61 8.28 -18.60 11.90
C GLN A 61 9.19 -19.80 12.19
N ARG A 62 10.23 -20.01 11.37
CA ARG A 62 11.21 -21.07 11.62
C ARG A 62 12.11 -20.61 12.75
N VAL A 63 11.75 -20.96 13.98
CA VAL A 63 12.68 -20.87 15.10
C VAL A 63 13.75 -21.93 14.86
N PHE A 64 15.01 -21.51 14.74
CA PHE A 64 16.12 -22.45 14.68
C PHE A 64 16.38 -22.98 16.10
N GLU A 65 16.11 -24.25 16.31
CA GLU A 65 16.53 -24.95 17.53
C GLU A 65 17.96 -25.51 17.34
N ILE A 66 18.86 -25.24 18.28
CA ILE A 66 20.21 -25.82 18.28
C ILE A 66 20.14 -27.18 18.97
N THR A 67 20.38 -28.26 18.23
CA THR A 67 20.51 -29.61 18.81
C THR A 67 21.99 -29.89 19.16
N GLN A 68 22.25 -30.44 20.35
CA GLN A 68 23.56 -30.98 20.74
C GLN A 68 23.52 -32.50 20.62
N ARG A 69 24.52 -33.07 19.94
CA ARG A 69 24.70 -34.52 19.86
C ARG A 69 25.53 -35.00 21.06
N ALA A 70 25.03 -36.03 21.74
CA ALA A 70 25.74 -36.76 22.80
C ALA A 70 26.88 -37.62 22.24
#